data_AF-A0A419JTM4-F1
#
_entry.id   AF-A0A419JTM4-F1
#
_cell.length_a   1.000
_cell.length_b   1.000
_cell.length_c   1.000
_cell.angle_alpha   90.00
_cell.angle_beta   90.00
_cell.angle_gamma   90.00
#
_symmetry.space_group_name_H-M   'P 1'
#
loop_
_entity.id
_entity.type
_entity.pdbx_description
1 polymer ?
#
loop_
_entity_poly.entity_id
_entity_poly.type
_entity_poly.pdbx_seq_one_letter_code
_entity_poly.pdbx_strand_id
1 'polypeptide(L)'
;MSPGTEYIHIRNVLKNYLKEQRITLSDLLSVMDEDKKGIMEALRERIHLTERQSKALERGVTSRDLNLLLFVIQAFYLLNPSGMYKDLIIEPAREDIVWGGKVTFEGCKSLLKALRISTQNLDE
;
A
#
# COMPACT_ATOMS: atom_id res chain seq x y z
N MET A 1 28.57 6.19 -17.44
CA MET A 1 27.79 6.46 -16.22
C MET A 1 26.34 6.29 -16.59
N SER A 2 25.67 5.25 -16.09
CA SER A 2 24.21 5.15 -16.20
C SER A 2 23.61 6.36 -15.47
N PRO A 3 22.57 7.02 -16.00
CA PRO A 3 21.89 8.07 -15.24
C PRO A 3 21.47 7.46 -13.91
N GLY A 4 21.83 8.10 -12.80
CA GLY A 4 21.53 7.60 -11.47
C GLY A 4 20.02 7.36 -11.39
N THR A 5 19.61 6.14 -11.08
CA THR A 5 18.19 5.85 -10.96
C THR A 5 17.62 6.68 -9.82
N GLU A 6 16.74 7.62 -10.15
CA GLU A 6 16.12 8.51 -9.17
C GLU A 6 14.92 7.81 -8.51
N TYR A 7 14.72 8.10 -7.23
CA TYR A 7 13.65 7.52 -6.43
C TYR A 7 12.50 8.51 -6.24
N ILE A 8 11.28 7.99 -6.14
CA ILE A 8 10.08 8.75 -5.80
C ILE A 8 9.33 8.08 -4.65
N HIS A 9 9.11 8.85 -3.60
CA HIS A 9 8.36 8.37 -2.44
C HIS A 9 6.89 8.07 -2.78
N ILE A 10 6.35 6.95 -2.30
CA ILE A 10 4.98 6.47 -2.62
C ILE A 10 3.88 7.51 -2.42
N ARG A 11 4.00 8.41 -1.44
CA ARG A 11 3.03 9.50 -1.24
C ARG A 11 2.99 10.50 -2.40
N ASN A 12 4.14 10.77 -3.01
CA ASN A 12 4.23 11.64 -4.19
C ASN A 12 3.68 10.92 -5.42
N VAL A 13 3.96 9.62 -5.57
CA VAL A 13 3.35 8.77 -6.60
C VAL A 13 1.83 8.81 -6.50
N LEU A 14 1.28 8.53 -5.32
CA LEU A 14 -0.16 8.56 -5.06
C LEU A 14 -0.77 9.93 -5.40
N LYS A 15 -0.16 11.01 -4.93
CA LYS A 15 -0.63 12.37 -5.21
C LYS A 15 -0.64 12.68 -6.71
N ASN A 16 0.42 12.33 -7.42
CA ASN A 16 0.55 12.57 -8.85
C ASN A 16 -0.45 11.72 -9.65
N TYR A 17 -0.59 10.44 -9.30
CA TYR A 17 -1.56 9.53 -9.89
C TYR A 17 -2.99 10.05 -9.75
N LEU A 18 -3.40 10.45 -8.54
CA LEU A 18 -4.75 11.00 -8.32
C LEU A 18 -4.99 12.28 -9.13
N LYS A 19 -3.98 13.17 -9.20
CA LYS A 19 -4.04 14.39 -10.01
C LYS A 19 -4.22 14.10 -11.50
N GLU A 20 -3.55 13.07 -12.02
CA GLU A 20 -3.67 12.63 -13.42
C GLU A 20 -5.06 12.11 -13.75
N GLN A 21 -5.64 11.35 -12.81
CA GLN A 21 -7.01 10.84 -12.91
C GLN A 21 -8.06 11.91 -12.62
N ARG A 22 -7.66 13.13 -12.26
CA ARG A 22 -8.53 14.27 -11.90
C ARG A 22 -9.52 13.94 -10.77
N ILE A 23 -9.09 13.11 -9.83
CA ILE A 23 -9.86 12.76 -8.63
C ILE A 23 -9.07 13.12 -7.37
N THR A 24 -9.78 13.26 -6.26
CA THR A 24 -9.17 13.38 -4.93
C THR A 24 -9.05 12.01 -4.26
N LEU A 25 -8.23 11.95 -3.21
CA LEU A 25 -8.20 10.76 -2.34
C LEU A 25 -9.57 10.50 -1.71
N SER A 26 -10.36 11.54 -1.44
CA SER A 26 -11.69 11.37 -0.87
C SER A 26 -12.65 10.72 -1.86
N ASP A 27 -12.61 11.12 -3.13
CA ASP A 27 -13.44 10.53 -4.20
C ASP A 27 -13.10 9.06 -4.42
N LEU A 28 -11.80 8.72 -4.36
CA LEU A 28 -11.36 7.33 -4.44
C LEU A 28 -11.90 6.51 -3.26
N LEU A 29 -11.74 7.01 -2.03
CA LEU A 29 -12.10 6.24 -0.84
C LEU A 29 -13.61 6.17 -0.60
N SER A 30 -14.41 7.11 -1.13
CA SER A 30 -15.87 7.11 -0.97
C SER A 30 -16.60 6.05 -1.82
N VAL A 31 -15.92 5.51 -2.84
CA VAL A 31 -16.46 4.43 -3.68
C VAL A 31 -15.95 3.04 -3.26
N MET A 32 -15.08 2.98 -2.26
CA MET A 32 -14.58 1.74 -1.69
C MET A 32 -15.48 1.25 -0.55
N ASP A 33 -15.47 -0.06 -0.31
CA ASP A 33 -16.23 -0.68 0.78
C ASP A 33 -15.80 -0.10 2.14
N GLU A 34 -16.76 0.33 2.96
CA GLU A 34 -16.48 0.80 4.32
C GLU A 34 -16.51 -0.34 5.36
N ASP A 35 -17.04 -1.52 4.99
CA ASP A 35 -17.03 -2.70 5.85
C ASP A 35 -15.61 -3.22 6.04
N LYS A 36 -15.11 -3.05 7.26
CA LYS A 36 -13.77 -3.45 7.66
C LYS A 36 -13.49 -4.92 7.40
N LYS A 37 -14.52 -5.79 7.54
CA LYS A 37 -14.37 -7.22 7.32
C LYS A 37 -14.08 -7.52 5.84
N GLY A 38 -14.86 -6.94 4.92
CA GLY A 38 -14.63 -7.07 3.47
C GLY A 38 -13.24 -6.57 3.05
N ILE A 39 -12.81 -5.42 3.58
CA ILE A 39 -11.47 -4.88 3.31
C ILE A 39 -10.38 -5.86 3.78
N MET A 40 -10.53 -6.43 4.98
CA MET A 40 -9.57 -7.38 5.53
C MET A 40 -9.52 -8.70 4.75
N GLU A 41 -10.66 -9.19 4.24
CA GLU A 41 -10.69 -10.33 3.33
C GLU A 41 -9.89 -10.05 2.06
N ALA A 42 -10.11 -8.89 1.42
CA ALA A 42 -9.35 -8.48 0.24
C ALA A 42 -7.84 -8.31 0.51
N LEU A 43 -7.47 -7.81 1.69
CA LEU A 43 -6.06 -7.69 2.10
C LEU A 43 -5.40 -9.05 2.33
N ARG A 44 -6.09 -10.02 2.95
CA ARG A 44 -5.55 -11.39 3.16
C ARG A 44 -5.26 -12.13 1.85
N GLU A 45 -5.98 -11.82 0.78
CA GLU A 45 -5.68 -12.37 -0.55
C GLU A 45 -4.33 -11.87 -1.09
N ARG A 46 -3.95 -10.63 -0.73
CA ARG A 46 -2.84 -9.87 -1.31
C ARG A 46 -1.61 -9.80 -0.43
N ILE A 47 -1.77 -10.00 0.87
CA ILE A 47 -0.72 -9.90 1.88
C ILE A 47 -0.54 -11.27 2.55
N HIS A 48 0.71 -11.69 2.73
CA HIS A 48 1.06 -12.82 3.59
C HIS A 48 0.79 -12.46 5.05
N LEU A 49 -0.40 -12.80 5.54
CA LEU A 49 -0.83 -12.56 6.91
C LEU A 49 -1.12 -13.87 7.64
N THR A 50 -0.58 -13.98 8.85
CA THR A 50 -1.10 -14.92 9.85
C THR A 50 -2.41 -14.41 10.45
N GLU A 51 -3.13 -15.28 11.15
CA GLU A 51 -4.35 -14.91 11.87
C GLU A 51 -4.10 -13.80 12.92
N ARG A 52 -2.98 -13.89 13.65
CA ARG A 52 -2.58 -12.87 14.63
C ARG A 52 -2.32 -11.52 13.96
N GLN A 53 -1.52 -11.51 12.88
CA GLN A 53 -1.21 -10.29 12.13
C GLN A 53 -2.47 -9.67 11.50
N SER A 54 -3.38 -10.51 11.01
CA SER A 54 -4.68 -10.04 10.49
C SER A 54 -5.46 -9.31 11.57
N LYS A 55 -5.57 -9.87 12.77
CA LYS A 55 -6.26 -9.25 13.90
C LYS A 55 -5.58 -7.96 14.37
N ALA A 56 -4.25 -7.93 14.40
CA ALA A 56 -3.51 -6.72 14.75
C ALA A 56 -3.77 -5.60 13.72
N LEU A 57 -3.70 -5.92 12.43
CA LEU A 57 -3.98 -4.98 11.35
C LEU A 57 -5.43 -4.46 11.40
N GLU A 58 -6.38 -5.36 11.57
CA GLU A 58 -7.81 -5.03 11.68
C GLU A 58 -8.12 -4.17 12.91
N ARG A 59 -7.44 -4.35 14.04
CA ARG A 59 -7.68 -3.54 15.24
C ARG A 59 -6.95 -2.21 15.20
N GLY A 60 -5.70 -2.22 14.70
CA GLY A 60 -4.78 -1.09 14.78
C GLY A 60 -4.97 -0.03 13.69
N VAL A 61 -5.59 -0.37 12.55
CA VAL A 61 -5.69 0.52 11.38
C VAL A 61 -7.16 0.82 11.07
N THR A 62 -7.48 2.06 10.71
CA THR A 62 -8.85 2.47 10.39
C THR A 62 -9.33 1.84 9.06
N SER A 63 -10.63 1.64 8.85
CA SER A 63 -11.15 1.12 7.56
C SER A 63 -10.69 1.99 6.38
N ARG A 64 -10.68 3.31 6.58
CA ARG A 64 -10.20 4.27 5.57
C ARG A 64 -8.73 4.07 5.21
N ASP A 65 -7.88 3.86 6.21
CA ASP A 65 -6.45 3.61 6.00
C ASP A 65 -6.18 2.22 5.42
N LEU A 66 -6.98 1.21 5.80
CA LEU A 66 -6.93 -0.13 5.21
C LEU A 66 -7.30 -0.10 3.72
N ASN A 67 -8.30 0.70 3.34
CA ASN A 67 -8.66 0.92 1.95
C ASN A 67 -7.55 1.61 1.17
N LEU A 68 -6.94 2.65 1.76
CA LEU A 68 -5.79 3.30 1.16
C LEU A 68 -4.64 2.32 0.94
N LEU A 69 -4.33 1.49 1.94
CA LEU A 69 -3.33 0.44 1.85
C LEU A 69 -3.66 -0.55 0.73
N LEU A 70 -4.90 -1.05 0.68
CA LEU A 70 -5.37 -1.99 -0.33
C LEU A 70 -5.19 -1.43 -1.74
N PHE A 71 -5.61 -0.19 -1.95
CA PHE A 71 -5.45 0.50 -3.22
C PHE A 71 -3.97 0.62 -3.62
N VAL A 72 -3.12 1.10 -2.70
CA VAL A 72 -1.69 1.29 -2.95
C VAL A 72 -0.99 -0.01 -3.31
N ILE A 73 -1.27 -1.09 -2.57
CA ILE A 73 -0.75 -2.42 -2.83
C ILE A 73 -1.16 -2.89 -4.23
N GLN A 74 -2.45 -2.81 -4.54
CA GLN A 74 -2.98 -3.28 -5.81
C GLN A 74 -2.38 -2.50 -6.99
N ALA A 75 -2.44 -1.17 -6.94
CA ALA A 75 -2.06 -0.31 -8.07
C ALA A 75 -0.55 -0.25 -8.30
N PHE A 76 0.25 -0.11 -7.23
CA PHE A 76 1.67 0.24 -7.36
C PHE A 76 2.64 -0.92 -7.14
N TYR A 77 2.20 -2.03 -6.54
CA TYR A 77 3.09 -3.15 -6.21
C TYR A 77 2.69 -4.48 -6.85
N LEU A 78 1.39 -4.74 -7.00
CA LEU A 78 0.90 -5.97 -7.62
C LEU A 78 0.66 -5.83 -9.12
N LEU A 79 -0.08 -4.80 -9.56
CA LEU A 79 -0.34 -4.55 -10.99
C LEU A 79 0.83 -3.89 -11.72
N ASN A 80 1.79 -3.33 -10.98
CA ASN A 80 2.99 -2.71 -11.54
C ASN A 80 4.22 -3.60 -11.25
N PRO A 81 4.56 -4.55 -12.14
CA PRO A 81 5.71 -5.43 -11.93
C PRO A 81 7.05 -4.68 -11.98
N SER A 82 7.11 -3.52 -12.66
CA SER A 82 8.34 -2.73 -12.78
C SER A 82 8.76 -2.07 -11.47
N GLY A 83 7.81 -1.79 -10.57
CA GLY A 83 8.07 -1.00 -9.36
C GLY A 83 8.43 0.46 -9.64
N MET A 84 8.22 0.96 -10.86
CA MET A 84 8.56 2.32 -11.28
C MET A 84 7.33 3.18 -11.53
N TYR A 85 7.48 4.49 -11.40
CA TYR A 85 6.49 5.49 -11.79
C TYR A 85 7.20 6.64 -12.52
N LYS A 86 6.91 6.81 -13.82
CA LYS A 86 7.57 7.80 -14.71
C LYS A 86 9.09 7.72 -14.65
N ASP A 87 9.63 6.53 -14.91
CA ASP A 87 11.07 6.23 -14.92
C ASP A 87 11.80 6.42 -13.57
N LEU A 88 11.06 6.64 -12.48
CA LEU A 88 11.56 6.72 -11.11
C LEU A 88 11.21 5.45 -10.34
N ILE A 89 12.13 4.92 -9.53
CA ILE A 89 11.83 3.79 -8.63
C ILE A 89 10.92 4.28 -7.51
N ILE A 90 9.80 3.58 -7.29
CA ILE A 90 8.92 3.86 -6.16
C ILE A 90 9.63 3.44 -4.88
N GLU A 91 9.64 4.31 -3.87
CA GLU A 91 10.14 4.00 -2.53
C GLU A 91 8.97 3.85 -1.54
N PRO A 92 8.89 2.73 -0.78
CA PRO A 92 9.80 1.57 -0.76
C PRO A 92 9.83 0.76 -2.07
N ALA A 93 10.97 0.13 -2.39
CA ALA A 93 11.12 -0.60 -3.63
C ALA A 93 10.26 -1.86 -3.67
N ARG A 94 9.80 -2.25 -4.86
CA ARG A 94 8.88 -3.39 -5.02
C ARG A 94 9.46 -4.69 -4.46
N GLU A 95 10.76 -4.91 -4.64
CA GLU A 95 11.49 -6.08 -4.15
C GLU A 95 11.53 -6.20 -2.62
N ASP A 96 11.46 -5.08 -1.90
CA ASP A 96 11.37 -5.06 -0.43
C ASP A 96 9.93 -5.31 0.06
N ILE A 97 8.94 -5.06 -0.79
CA ILE A 97 7.52 -5.13 -0.44
C ILE A 97 6.90 -6.48 -0.82
N VAL A 98 7.26 -7.04 -1.97
CA VAL A 98 6.57 -8.17 -2.59
C VAL A 98 7.45 -9.41 -2.66
N TRP A 99 6.96 -10.53 -2.14
CA TRP A 99 7.60 -11.84 -2.25
C TRP A 99 6.58 -12.91 -2.67
N GLY A 100 6.93 -13.70 -3.67
CA GLY A 100 6.05 -14.77 -4.18
C GLY A 100 4.71 -14.25 -4.74
N GLY A 101 4.70 -13.06 -5.32
CA GLY A 101 3.50 -12.45 -5.92
C GLY A 101 2.51 -11.83 -4.91
N LYS A 102 2.84 -11.81 -3.62
CA LYS A 102 2.07 -11.16 -2.57
C LYS A 102 2.94 -10.22 -1.74
N VAL A 103 2.32 -9.26 -1.09
CA VAL A 103 3.01 -8.35 -0.16
C VAL A 103 3.38 -9.11 1.10
N THR A 104 4.60 -8.92 1.61
CA THR A 104 5.02 -9.50 2.89
C THR A 104 4.42 -8.70 4.06
N PHE A 105 4.34 -9.27 5.26
CA PHE A 105 3.90 -8.50 6.43
C PHE A 105 4.83 -7.31 6.72
N GLU A 106 6.15 -7.49 6.60
CA GLU A 106 7.12 -6.40 6.75
C GLU A 106 6.97 -5.33 5.66
N GLY A 107 6.67 -5.74 4.43
CA GLY A 107 6.32 -4.84 3.34
C GLY A 107 5.06 -4.03 3.65
N CYS A 108 4.02 -4.67 4.19
CA CYS A 108 2.81 -4.00 4.65
C CYS A 108 3.11 -2.92 5.72
N LYS A 109 3.89 -3.25 6.75
CA LYS A 109 4.31 -2.27 7.78
C LYS A 109 5.12 -1.11 7.19
N SER A 110 6.03 -1.42 6.27
CA SER A 110 6.84 -0.41 5.58
C SER A 110 5.98 0.55 4.76
N LEU A 111 4.97 0.04 4.07
CA LEU A 111 3.99 0.86 3.33
C LEU A 111 3.15 1.73 4.25
N LEU A 112 2.62 1.18 5.35
CA LEU A 112 1.86 1.97 6.33
C LEU A 112 2.69 3.14 6.86
N LYS A 113 3.95 2.88 7.22
CA LYS A 113 4.90 3.93 7.64
C LYS A 113 5.15 4.96 6.54
N ALA A 114 5.40 4.52 5.31
CA ALA A 114 5.61 5.42 4.17
C ALA A 114 4.37 6.27 3.87
N LEU A 115 3.16 5.74 4.08
CA LEU A 115 1.90 6.47 3.95
C LEU A 115 1.60 7.40 5.15
N ARG A 116 2.45 7.38 6.20
CA ARG A 116 2.25 8.06 7.49
C ARG A 116 1.01 7.60 8.25
N ILE A 117 0.66 6.33 8.10
CA ILE A 117 -0.37 5.66 8.91
C ILE A 117 0.30 5.08 10.15
N SER A 118 -0.31 5.27 11.32
CA SER A 118 0.26 4.77 12.59
C SER A 118 0.31 3.24 12.61
N THR A 119 1.46 2.70 13.03
CA THR A 119 1.70 1.25 13.16
C THR A 119 1.89 0.81 14.61
N GLN A 120 1.68 1.70 15.60
CA GLN A 120 2.04 1.46 17.01
C GLN A 120 1.43 0.18 17.60
N ASN A 121 0.26 -0.24 17.08
CA ASN A 121 -0.47 -1.40 17.58
C ASN A 121 -0.20 -2.69 16.78
N LEU A 122 0.79 -2.69 15.87
CA LEU A 122 1.09 -3.84 15.00
C LEU A 122 2.21 -4.74 15.52
N ASP A 123 3.00 -4.27 16.48
CA ASP A 123 4.11 -5.00 17.08
C ASP A 123 3.71 -5.71 18.41
N GLU A 124 2.43 -5.63 18.80
CA GLU A 124 1.86 -6.29 19.98
C GLU A 124 1.46 -7.76 19.74
#